data_AF-A0A3A8I316-F1
#
_entry.id   AF-A0A3A8I316-F1
#
_cell.length_a   1.000
_cell.length_b   1.000
_cell.length_c   1.000
_cell.angle_alpha   90.00
_cell.angle_beta   90.00
_cell.angle_gamma   90.00
#
_symmetry.space_group_name_H-M   'P 1'
#
loop_
_entity.id
_entity.type
_entity.pdbx_description
1 polymer ?
#
loop_
_entity_poly.entity_id
_entity_poly.type
_entity_poly.pdbx_seq_one_letter_code
_entity_poly.pdbx_strand_id
1 'polypeptide(L)'
;VLAFDANGALAWGREVPGVNGRVGSVSVGANGTVAVAGEAVGLLVWNGATLDEGGPFVLTATADGQEQWAKQPTCGSASVGTVAAVESTGPVAVACGNTLTRYAADGALLGTNMLAPEACGSGTCSLATTTLVALPDAGLVVSGWQRDGAGAAWNQDAFLRLVTP
;
A
#
# COMPACT_ATOMS: atom_id res chain seq x y z
N VAL A 1 5.81 12.38 7.24
CA VAL A 1 6.72 11.40 7.88
C VAL A 1 7.48 12.11 8.97
N LEU A 2 7.57 11.52 10.16
CA LEU A 2 8.30 12.08 11.31
C LEU A 2 9.63 11.34 11.47
N ALA A 3 10.77 12.00 11.27
CA ALA A 3 12.07 11.55 11.75
C ALA A 3 12.28 12.08 13.17
N PHE A 4 12.78 11.23 14.05
CA PHE A 4 13.17 11.62 15.40
C PHE A 4 14.67 11.40 15.57
N ASP A 5 15.33 12.26 16.33
CA ASP A 5 16.73 12.06 16.68
C ASP A 5 16.89 10.92 17.70
N ALA A 6 18.15 10.60 18.05
CA ALA A 6 18.44 9.54 19.01
C ALA A 6 17.85 9.78 20.43
N ASN A 7 17.41 11.00 20.72
CA ASN A 7 16.77 11.38 21.99
C ASN A 7 15.23 11.36 21.88
N GLY A 8 14.66 11.00 20.73
CA GLY A 8 13.23 11.01 20.47
C GLY A 8 12.66 12.40 20.19
N ALA A 9 13.50 13.41 19.92
CA ALA A 9 13.03 14.73 19.51
C ALA A 9 12.71 14.73 18.01
N LEU A 10 11.64 15.43 17.61
CA LEU A 10 11.27 15.53 16.20
C LEU A 10 12.37 16.24 15.41
N ALA A 11 13.10 15.48 14.59
CA ALA A 11 14.15 15.97 13.71
C ALA A 11 13.59 16.45 12.35
N TRP A 12 12.55 15.78 11.85
CA TRP A 12 11.84 16.18 10.64
C TRP A 12 10.42 15.65 10.71
N GLY A 13 9.44 16.37 10.17
CA GLY A 13 8.05 15.99 10.29
C GLY A 13 7.20 16.62 9.21
N ARG A 14 6.44 15.82 8.46
CA ARG A 14 5.42 16.35 7.54
C ARG A 14 4.06 15.75 7.80
N GLU A 15 3.12 16.62 8.15
CA GLU A 15 1.69 16.35 8.19
C GLU A 15 1.14 16.33 6.75
N VAL A 16 0.07 15.56 6.52
CA VAL A 16 -0.73 15.66 5.29
C VAL A 16 -1.88 16.63 5.61
N PRO A 17 -1.79 17.90 5.21
CA PRO A 17 -2.68 18.94 5.73
C PRO A 17 -4.13 18.70 5.33
N GLY A 18 -5.06 18.89 6.28
CA GLY A 18 -6.49 18.83 6.00
C GLY A 18 -7.06 17.43 5.75
N VAL A 19 -6.26 16.37 5.91
CA VAL A 19 -6.72 14.99 5.74
C VAL A 19 -7.18 14.42 7.08
N ASN A 20 -8.46 14.06 7.16
CA ASN A 20 -8.94 13.11 8.16
C ASN A 20 -8.61 11.71 7.67
N GLY A 21 -7.79 10.94 8.39
CA GLY A 21 -7.40 9.62 7.90
C GLY A 21 -6.38 8.92 8.75
N ARG A 22 -5.86 7.80 8.22
CA ARG A 22 -4.79 7.03 8.84
C ARG A 22 -3.78 6.60 7.79
N VAL A 23 -2.51 6.63 8.17
CA VAL A 23 -1.44 5.94 7.45
C VAL A 23 -1.28 4.56 8.08
N GLY A 24 -1.33 3.52 7.25
CA GLY A 24 -1.15 2.13 7.67
C GLY A 24 0.17 1.52 7.21
N SER A 25 0.87 2.17 6.26
CA SER A 25 2.06 1.63 5.63
C SER A 25 3.05 2.73 5.27
N VAL A 26 4.33 2.44 5.48
CA VAL A 26 5.45 3.25 5.01
C VAL A 26 6.51 2.33 4.39
N SER A 27 7.10 2.74 3.27
CA SER A 27 8.21 2.05 2.63
C SER A 27 9.22 3.05 2.13
N VAL A 28 10.50 2.71 2.22
CA VAL A 28 11.61 3.56 1.78
C VAL A 28 12.46 2.76 0.79
N GLY A 29 12.62 3.32 -0.41
CA GLY A 29 13.50 2.78 -1.44
C GLY A 29 14.95 3.20 -1.25
N ALA A 30 15.87 2.44 -1.84
CA ALA A 30 17.30 2.73 -1.80
C ALA A 30 17.68 4.07 -2.48
N ASN A 31 16.83 4.55 -3.40
CA ASN A 31 16.96 5.85 -4.05
C ASN A 31 16.46 7.04 -3.20
N GLY A 32 16.00 6.78 -1.97
CA GLY A 32 15.44 7.80 -1.08
C GLY A 32 13.97 8.15 -1.36
N THR A 33 13.29 7.44 -2.27
CA THR A 33 11.83 7.56 -2.40
C THR A 33 11.16 6.98 -1.15
N VAL A 34 10.22 7.71 -0.59
CA VAL A 34 9.36 7.30 0.52
C VAL A 34 7.95 7.14 -0.02
N ALA A 35 7.39 5.93 0.06
CA ALA A 35 5.99 5.67 -0.24
C ALA A 35 5.20 5.53 1.07
N VAL A 36 4.03 6.17 1.11
CA VAL A 36 3.09 6.11 2.23
C VAL A 36 1.75 5.66 1.69
N ALA A 37 1.13 4.70 2.36
CA ALA A 37 -0.22 4.25 2.01
C ALA A 37 -1.14 4.22 3.23
N GLY A 38 -2.41 4.47 2.97
CA GLY A 38 -3.40 4.65 4.01
C GLY A 38 -4.81 4.78 3.49
N GLU A 39 -5.65 5.36 4.34
CA GLU A 39 -7.04 5.67 4.07
C GLU A 39 -7.35 7.10 4.51
N ALA A 40 -8.01 7.86 3.64
CA ALA A 40 -8.44 9.23 3.89
C ALA A 40 -9.97 9.32 3.88
N VAL A 41 -10.50 10.35 4.54
CA VAL A 41 -11.90 10.75 4.52
C VAL A 41 -11.95 12.13 3.90
N GLY A 42 -12.62 12.23 2.75
CA GLY A 42 -12.72 13.47 1.99
C GLY A 42 -11.44 13.80 1.22
N LEU A 43 -11.25 15.11 1.00
CA LEU A 43 -10.23 15.66 0.12
C LEU A 43 -8.81 15.44 0.63
N LEU A 44 -7.94 14.89 -0.22
CA LEU A 44 -6.49 14.87 -0.04
C LEU A 44 -5.85 15.59 -1.23
N VAL A 45 -4.98 16.56 -0.94
CA VAL A 45 -4.18 17.26 -1.94
C VAL A 45 -2.70 16.97 -1.71
N TRP A 46 -2.01 16.57 -2.76
CA TRP A 46 -0.58 16.22 -2.70
C TRP A 46 0.12 16.50 -4.03
N ASN A 47 1.16 17.33 -4.02
CA ASN A 47 1.85 17.87 -5.19
C ASN A 47 0.90 18.39 -6.28
N GLY A 48 -0.17 19.08 -5.88
CA GLY A 48 -1.20 19.59 -6.79
C GLY A 48 -2.15 18.52 -7.35
N ALA A 49 -1.94 17.24 -7.08
CA ALA A 49 -2.92 16.19 -7.35
C ALA A 49 -4.01 16.19 -6.27
N THR A 50 -5.25 16.03 -6.70
CA THR A 50 -6.42 16.00 -5.83
C THR A 50 -7.03 14.60 -5.84
N LEU A 51 -7.21 14.01 -4.66
CA LEU A 51 -8.00 12.80 -4.43
C LEU A 51 -9.24 13.20 -3.62
N ASP A 52 -10.41 13.21 -4.24
CA ASP A 52 -11.63 13.86 -3.71
C ASP A 52 -12.69 12.89 -3.17
N GLU A 53 -12.62 11.61 -3.53
CA GLU A 53 -13.61 10.60 -3.10
C GLU A 53 -13.40 10.10 -1.66
N GLY A 54 -12.21 10.32 -1.08
CA GLY A 54 -11.75 9.60 0.09
C GLY A 54 -11.50 8.11 -0.21
N GLY A 55 -11.13 7.36 0.82
CA GLY A 55 -10.79 5.95 0.71
C GLY A 55 -9.28 5.71 0.60
N PRO A 56 -8.85 4.63 -0.09
CA PRO A 56 -7.45 4.21 -0.11
C PRO A 56 -6.58 5.24 -0.82
N PHE A 57 -5.39 5.51 -0.31
CA PHE A 57 -4.41 6.33 -1.02
C PHE A 57 -3.02 5.73 -0.94
N VAL A 58 -2.22 6.09 -1.93
CA VAL A 58 -0.76 6.04 -1.88
C VAL A 58 -0.22 7.41 -2.28
N LEU A 59 0.82 7.86 -1.60
CA LEU A 59 1.57 9.05 -1.96
C LEU A 59 3.06 8.79 -1.83
N THR A 60 3.85 9.56 -2.57
CA THR A 60 5.30 9.50 -2.52
C THR A 60 5.91 10.85 -2.17
N ALA A 61 7.06 10.77 -1.51
CA ALA A 61 7.92 11.88 -1.22
C ALA A 61 9.38 11.49 -1.43
N THR A 62 10.25 12.47 -1.52
CA THR A 62 11.70 12.27 -1.31
C THR A 62 12.01 12.08 0.18
N ALA A 63 13.23 11.64 0.50
CA ALA A 63 13.67 11.42 1.89
C ALA A 63 13.67 12.69 2.75
N ASP A 64 13.84 13.87 2.13
CA ASP A 64 13.72 15.18 2.76
C ASP A 64 12.29 15.73 2.79
N GLY A 65 11.33 14.99 2.21
CA GLY A 65 9.91 15.29 2.34
C GLY A 65 9.25 16.04 1.20
N GLN A 66 9.93 16.23 0.07
CA GLN A 66 9.32 16.88 -1.09
C GLN A 66 8.24 15.98 -1.67
N GLU A 67 7.05 16.54 -1.90
CA GLU A 67 5.92 15.80 -2.46
C GLU A 67 6.22 15.43 -3.91
N GLN A 68 5.92 14.19 -4.30
CA GLN A 68 6.13 13.73 -5.67
C GLN A 68 4.80 13.48 -6.38
N TRP A 69 4.07 12.43 -5.99
CA TRP A 69 2.76 12.15 -6.58
C TRP A 69 1.85 11.45 -5.58
N ALA A 70 0.55 11.45 -5.87
CA ALA A 70 -0.44 10.68 -5.13
C ALA A 70 -1.41 9.99 -6.08
N LYS A 71 -1.93 8.84 -5.65
CA LYS A 71 -2.89 8.00 -6.37
C LYS A 71 -3.91 7.37 -5.42
N GLN A 72 -5.08 7.09 -5.95
CA GLN A 72 -6.13 6.32 -5.30
C GLN A 72 -6.19 4.93 -5.96
N PRO A 73 -5.60 3.88 -5.34
CA PRO A 73 -5.60 2.55 -5.93
C PRO A 73 -6.99 1.92 -5.81
N THR A 74 -7.36 1.07 -6.77
CA THR A 74 -8.56 0.25 -6.68
C THR A 74 -8.36 -0.89 -5.68
N CYS A 75 -9.32 -1.08 -4.78
CA CYS A 75 -9.30 -2.18 -3.80
C CYS A 75 -10.10 -3.39 -4.30
N GLY A 76 -9.66 -4.57 -3.88
CA GLY A 76 -10.48 -5.78 -3.94
C GLY A 76 -11.69 -5.71 -2.99
N SER A 77 -12.62 -6.65 -3.15
CA SER A 77 -13.86 -6.72 -2.36
C SER A 77 -13.63 -6.94 -0.86
N ALA A 78 -12.52 -7.58 -0.50
CA ALA A 78 -12.05 -7.69 0.87
C ALA A 78 -10.84 -6.78 1.05
N SER A 79 -10.98 -5.69 1.82
CA SER A 79 -9.88 -4.77 2.16
C SER A 79 -9.79 -4.58 3.67
N VAL A 80 -8.56 -4.49 4.17
CA VAL A 80 -8.23 -4.20 5.58
C VAL A 80 -7.28 -3.01 5.71
N GLY A 81 -6.97 -2.36 4.60
CA GLY A 81 -6.04 -1.24 4.50
C GLY A 81 -5.25 -1.29 3.19
N THR A 82 -4.59 -0.17 2.89
CA THR A 82 -3.69 -0.01 1.75
C THR A 82 -2.25 -0.13 2.21
N VAL A 83 -1.44 -0.95 1.54
CA VAL A 83 0.00 -1.08 1.80
C VAL A 83 0.81 -0.81 0.54
N ALA A 84 2.03 -0.31 0.72
CA ALA A 84 2.92 0.01 -0.38
C ALA A 84 4.35 -0.44 -0.12
N ALA A 85 5.06 -0.78 -1.18
CA ALA A 85 6.48 -1.09 -1.18
C ALA A 85 7.18 -0.37 -2.33
N VAL A 86 8.30 0.29 -2.03
CA VAL A 86 9.19 0.86 -3.05
C VAL A 86 10.14 -0.22 -3.54
N GLU A 87 10.14 -0.47 -4.84
CA GLU A 87 11.01 -1.44 -5.51
C GLU A 87 12.42 -0.85 -5.69
N SER A 88 13.43 -1.71 -5.86
CA SER A 88 14.85 -1.32 -5.90
C SER A 88 15.19 -0.29 -6.99
N THR A 89 14.44 -0.28 -8.10
CA THR A 89 14.63 0.63 -9.23
C THR A 89 13.73 1.88 -9.16
N GLY A 90 12.93 2.04 -8.10
CA GLY A 90 12.05 3.20 -7.89
C GLY A 90 10.55 3.03 -8.16
N PRO A 91 10.04 2.02 -8.91
CA PRO A 91 8.60 1.74 -8.95
C PRO A 91 8.01 1.52 -7.56
N VAL A 92 6.72 1.79 -7.42
CA VAL A 92 5.96 1.60 -6.18
C VAL A 92 4.85 0.59 -6.44
N ALA A 93 4.94 -0.53 -5.75
CA ALA A 93 3.89 -1.53 -5.70
C ALA A 93 2.93 -1.21 -4.56
N VAL A 94 1.64 -1.35 -4.80
CA VAL A 94 0.56 -1.00 -3.86
C VAL A 94 -0.45 -2.11 -3.83
N ALA A 95 -0.77 -2.63 -2.65
CA ALA A 95 -1.83 -3.60 -2.47
C ALA A 95 -2.98 -3.00 -1.67
N CYS A 96 -4.20 -3.20 -2.16
CA CYS A 96 -5.42 -2.94 -1.41
C CYS A 96 -6.38 -4.13 -1.57
N GLY A 97 -6.63 -4.84 -0.47
CA GLY A 97 -7.27 -6.15 -0.55
C GLY A 97 -6.41 -7.15 -1.33
N ASN A 98 -7.00 -7.82 -2.33
CA ASN A 98 -6.25 -8.71 -3.23
C ASN A 98 -5.80 -8.04 -4.54
N THR A 99 -6.02 -6.73 -4.72
CA THR A 99 -5.57 -6.01 -5.90
C THR A 99 -4.17 -5.45 -5.65
N LEU A 100 -3.23 -5.78 -6.54
CA LEU A 100 -1.86 -5.30 -6.57
C LEU A 100 -1.68 -4.38 -7.79
N THR A 101 -1.44 -3.10 -7.56
CA THR A 101 -1.19 -2.10 -8.60
C THR A 101 0.25 -1.63 -8.53
N ARG A 102 0.92 -1.51 -9.67
CA ARG A 102 2.29 -0.98 -9.76
C ARG A 102 2.29 0.37 -10.46
N TYR A 103 2.99 1.32 -9.89
CA TYR A 103 3.25 2.64 -10.46
C TYR A 103 4.75 2.79 -10.71
N ALA A 104 5.12 3.46 -11.80
CA ALA A 104 6.49 3.89 -12.04
C ALA A 104 6.92 4.94 -11.02
N ALA A 105 8.20 5.27 -10.99
CA ALA A 105 8.76 6.26 -10.06
C ALA A 105 8.12 7.65 -10.21
N ASP A 106 7.61 8.00 -11.39
CA ASP A 106 6.88 9.24 -11.68
C ASP A 106 5.36 9.14 -11.44
N GLY A 107 4.88 7.97 -11.00
CA GLY A 107 3.47 7.71 -10.74
C GLY A 107 2.67 7.24 -11.96
N ALA A 108 3.31 7.01 -13.12
CA ALA A 108 2.63 6.38 -14.26
C ALA A 108 2.18 4.95 -13.93
N LEU A 109 0.99 4.54 -14.35
CA LEU A 109 0.51 3.18 -14.12
C LEU A 109 1.33 2.18 -14.95
N LEU A 110 1.93 1.19 -14.29
CA LEU A 110 2.62 0.08 -14.94
C LEU A 110 1.70 -1.13 -15.15
N GLY A 111 0.76 -1.34 -14.24
CA GLY A 111 -0.23 -2.42 -14.37
C GLY A 111 -0.93 -2.76 -13.06
N THR A 112 -1.96 -3.58 -13.18
CA THR A 112 -2.77 -4.07 -12.05
C THR A 112 -2.95 -5.57 -12.19
N ASN A 113 -2.64 -6.30 -11.11
CA ASN A 113 -2.81 -7.75 -11.00
C ASN A 113 -3.70 -8.06 -9.80
N MET A 114 -4.57 -9.06 -9.94
CA MET A 114 -5.36 -9.56 -8.82
C MET A 114 -4.71 -10.84 -8.28
N LEU A 115 -4.40 -10.85 -6.98
CA LEU A 115 -3.89 -12.02 -6.29
C LEU A 115 -5.02 -13.03 -6.12
N ALA A 116 -4.83 -14.21 -6.70
CA ALA A 116 -5.79 -15.30 -6.58
C ALA A 116 -5.71 -15.93 -5.17
N PRO A 117 -6.85 -16.22 -4.54
CA PRO A 117 -6.85 -17.12 -3.39
C PRO A 117 -6.50 -18.55 -3.82
N GLU A 118 -5.97 -19.34 -2.90
CA GLU A 118 -5.91 -20.79 -3.02
C GLU A 118 -7.33 -21.37 -3.05
N ALA A 119 -7.48 -22.56 -3.62
CA ALA A 119 -8.79 -23.22 -3.70
C ALA A 119 -9.38 -23.46 -2.30
N CYS A 120 -10.61 -23.00 -2.09
CA CYS A 120 -11.34 -23.17 -0.84
C CYS A 120 -12.37 -24.28 -0.96
N GLY A 121 -12.61 -25.01 0.14
CA GLY A 121 -13.59 -26.09 0.16
C GLY A 121 -15.02 -25.61 -0.04
N SER A 122 -15.35 -24.39 0.41
CA SER A 122 -16.70 -23.82 0.26
C SER A 122 -17.01 -23.25 -1.13
N GLY A 123 -16.00 -23.08 -1.99
CA GLY A 123 -16.12 -22.32 -3.24
C GLY A 123 -16.26 -20.81 -3.06
N THR A 124 -16.27 -20.30 -1.82
CA THR A 124 -16.27 -18.86 -1.51
C THR A 124 -14.96 -18.49 -0.84
N CYS A 125 -14.04 -17.92 -1.63
CA CYS A 125 -12.75 -17.46 -1.17
C CYS A 125 -12.67 -15.94 -1.16
N SER A 126 -12.08 -15.37 -0.11
CA SER A 126 -11.60 -13.99 -0.14
C SER A 126 -10.17 -13.90 0.38
N LEU A 127 -9.44 -12.91 -0.11
CA LEU A 127 -8.06 -12.67 0.26
C LEU A 127 -7.86 -11.17 0.47
N ALA A 128 -7.08 -10.81 1.48
CA ALA A 128 -6.61 -9.45 1.63
C ALA A 128 -5.14 -9.42 2.03
N THR A 129 -4.41 -8.50 1.40
CA THR A 129 -3.02 -8.20 1.70
C THR A 129 -2.96 -7.26 2.90
N THR A 130 -2.06 -7.55 3.85
CA THR A 130 -1.81 -6.71 5.03
C THR A 130 -0.39 -6.15 5.06
N THR A 131 0.54 -6.70 4.28
CA THR A 131 1.91 -6.20 4.19
C THR A 131 2.51 -6.53 2.84
N LEU A 132 3.37 -5.63 2.36
CA LEU A 132 4.09 -5.76 1.10
C LEU A 132 5.55 -5.38 1.32
N VAL A 133 6.46 -6.20 0.80
CA VAL A 133 7.90 -5.94 0.83
C VAL A 133 8.46 -6.18 -0.57
N ALA A 134 9.20 -5.23 -1.11
CA ALA A 134 9.94 -5.45 -2.34
C ALA A 134 11.26 -6.17 -2.03
N LEU A 135 11.47 -7.31 -2.69
CA LEU A 135 12.76 -7.99 -2.68
C LEU A 135 13.59 -7.52 -3.87
N PRO A 136 14.84 -7.08 -3.65
CA PRO A 136 15.76 -6.82 -4.74
C PRO A 136 15.83 -8.03 -5.66
N ASP A 137 15.56 -7.82 -6.94
CA ASP A 137 15.69 -8.81 -8.03
C ASP A 137 14.81 -10.07 -7.95
N ALA A 138 13.90 -10.18 -6.96
CA ALA A 138 13.05 -11.37 -6.76
C ALA A 138 11.54 -11.09 -6.80
N GLY A 139 11.12 -9.82 -6.88
CA GLY A 139 9.72 -9.42 -6.95
C GLY A 139 9.19 -8.91 -5.61
N LEU A 140 7.95 -9.28 -5.26
CA LEU A 140 7.24 -8.76 -4.08
C LEU A 140 6.89 -9.90 -3.12
N VAL A 141 7.25 -9.76 -1.86
CA VAL A 141 6.74 -10.62 -0.78
C VAL A 141 5.49 -9.98 -0.22
N VAL A 142 4.42 -10.77 -0.20
CA VAL A 142 3.08 -10.36 0.22
C VAL A 142 2.68 -11.22 1.41
N SER A 143 2.20 -10.59 2.48
CA SER A 143 1.51 -11.30 3.55
C SER A 143 0.09 -10.78 3.71
N GLY A 144 -0.74 -11.60 4.33
CA GLY A 144 -2.15 -11.31 4.45
C GLY A 144 -2.91 -12.46 5.05
N TRP A 145 -4.21 -12.46 4.79
CA TRP A 145 -5.08 -13.55 5.15
C TRP A 145 -5.92 -13.99 3.95
N GLN A 146 -6.30 -15.26 3.97
CA GLN A 146 -7.29 -15.84 3.09
C GLN A 146 -8.40 -16.44 3.93
N ARG A 147 -9.65 -16.26 3.50
CA ARG A 147 -10.84 -16.77 4.16
C ARG A 147 -11.56 -17.75 3.25
N ASP A 148 -11.90 -18.91 3.82
CA ASP A 148 -12.80 -19.92 3.26
C ASP A 148 -14.17 -19.80 3.95
N GLY A 149 -15.21 -19.48 3.19
CA GLY A 149 -16.58 -19.38 3.68
C GLY A 149 -17.10 -17.93 3.81
N ALA A 150 -18.36 -17.81 4.22
CA ALA A 150 -19.10 -16.53 4.29
C ALA A 150 -19.94 -16.42 5.57
N GLY A 151 -20.35 -15.20 5.92
CA GLY A 151 -21.19 -14.95 7.09
C GLY A 151 -20.47 -15.29 8.41
N ALA A 152 -21.09 -16.15 9.23
CA ALA A 152 -20.55 -16.59 10.53
C ALA A 152 -19.75 -17.90 10.48
N ALA A 153 -19.77 -18.62 9.35
CA ALA A 153 -19.07 -19.88 9.17
C ALA A 153 -17.90 -19.68 8.21
N TRP A 154 -16.74 -19.31 8.77
CA TRP A 154 -15.52 -19.12 8.00
C TRP A 154 -14.29 -19.61 8.76
N ASN A 155 -13.31 -20.08 8.00
CA ASN A 155 -11.94 -20.31 8.47
C ASN A 155 -11.03 -19.27 7.80
N GLN A 156 -10.01 -18.82 8.52
CA GLN A 156 -9.06 -17.84 8.01
C GLN A 156 -7.64 -18.31 8.28
N ASP A 157 -6.85 -18.36 7.21
CA ASP A 157 -5.44 -18.67 7.27
C ASP A 157 -4.63 -17.43 6.97
N ALA A 158 -3.52 -17.25 7.69
CA ALA A 158 -2.51 -16.28 7.31
C ALA A 158 -1.64 -16.86 6.19
N PHE A 159 -1.19 -16.00 5.26
CA PHE A 159 -0.27 -16.42 4.20
C PHE A 159 0.97 -15.54 4.13
N LEU A 160 2.01 -16.11 3.55
CA LEU A 160 3.19 -15.42 3.04
C LEU A 160 3.47 -15.95 1.63
N ARG A 161 3.47 -15.07 0.63
CA ARG A 161 3.59 -15.43 -0.79
C ARG A 161 4.62 -14.57 -1.48
N LEU A 162 5.33 -15.15 -2.45
CA LEU A 162 6.19 -14.42 -3.38
C LEU A 162 5.42 -14.19 -4.68
N VAL A 163 5.35 -12.94 -5.11
CA VAL A 163 4.83 -12.51 -6.40
C VAL A 163 6.02 -12.16 -7.27
N THR A 164 6.31 -13.02 -8.24
CA THR A 164 7.39 -12.80 -9.20
C THR A 164 6.95 -11.81 -10.29
N PRO A 165 7.89 -11.10 -10.94
CA PRO A 165 7.61 -10.18 -12.04
C PRO A 165 6.82 -10.80 -13.21
#